data_AF-A0A7V4I7V5-F1
#
_entry.id   AF-A0A7V4I7V5-F1
#
_cell.length_a   1.000
_cell.length_b   1.000
_cell.length_c   1.000
_cell.angle_alpha   90.00
_cell.angle_beta   90.00
_cell.angle_gamma   90.00
#
_symmetry.space_group_name_H-M   'P 1'
#
loop_
_entity.id
_entity.type
_entity.pdbx_description
1 polymer ?
#
loop_
_entity_poly.entity_id
_entity_poly.type
_entity_poly.pdbx_seq_one_letter_code
_entity_poly.pdbx_strand_id
1 'polypeptide(L)' 'MDKNDLSERLFRFAVDILKMLKTLKGEFEINIISFQLGKSASSSGANYDESQAAVSRADFSNKIAISLLLLPCF' A
#
# COMPACT_ATOMS: atom_id res chain seq x y z
N MET A 1 0.66 2.35 -24.91
CA MET A 1 1.01 3.12 -23.69
C MET A 1 -0.30 3.38 -22.98
N ASP A 2 -0.65 2.48 -22.07
CA ASP A 2 -2.03 2.31 -21.63
C ASP A 2 -2.43 3.13 -20.40
N LYS A 3 -3.74 3.35 -20.35
CA LYS A 3 -4.55 3.99 -19.32
C LYS A 3 -4.02 3.74 -17.91
N ASN A 4 -3.27 4.71 -17.38
CA ASN A 4 -3.17 5.02 -15.95
C ASN A 4 -3.10 3.77 -15.04
N ASP A 5 -2.03 2.97 -15.17
CA ASP A 5 -1.86 1.73 -14.41
C ASP A 5 -1.54 2.04 -12.93
N LEU A 6 -2.59 2.21 -12.14
CA LEU A 6 -2.49 2.46 -10.71
C LEU A 6 -1.90 1.26 -9.96
N SER A 7 -2.08 0.04 -10.46
CA SER A 7 -1.50 -1.17 -9.87
C SER A 7 0.02 -1.12 -9.91
N GLU A 8 0.58 -0.86 -11.09
CA GLU A 8 2.03 -0.73 -11.27
C GLU A 8 2.61 0.43 -10.42
N ARG A 9 1.87 1.54 -10.29
CA ARG A 9 2.27 2.67 -9.45
C ARG A 9 2.29 2.32 -7.96
N LEU A 10 1.29 1.59 -7.47
CA LEU A 10 1.22 1.13 -6.08
C LEU A 10 2.30 0.08 -5.79
N PHE A 11 2.56 -0.82 -6.73
CA PHE A 11 3.65 -1.79 -6.63
C PHE A 11 5.02 -1.10 -6.54
N ARG A 12 5.31 -0.16 -7.43
CA ARG A 12 6.54 0.64 -7.40
C ARG A 12 6.68 1.43 -6.09
N PHE A 13 5.60 2.07 -5.65
CA PHE A 13 5.56 2.79 -4.39
C PHE A 13 5.94 1.88 -3.20
N ALA A 14 5.34 0.69 -3.10
CA ALA A 14 5.68 -0.26 -2.04
C ALA A 14 7.15 -0.69 -2.09
N VAL A 15 7.67 -0.99 -3.28
CA VAL A 15 9.09 -1.35 -3.49
C VAL A 15 10.02 -0.21 -3.09
N ASP A 16 9.70 1.02 -3.45
CA ASP A 16 10.53 2.19 -3.17
C ASP A 16 10.54 2.53 -1.68
N ILE A 17 9.40 2.39 -0.98
CA ILE A 17 9.34 2.49 0.48
C ILE A 17 10.24 1.43 1.12
N LEU A 18 10.14 0.17 0.71
CA LEU A 18 10.98 -0.90 1.28
C LEU A 18 12.48 -0.66 1.04
N LYS A 19 12.86 -0.12 -0.11
CA LYS A 19 14.25 0.29 -0.39
C LYS A 19 14.69 1.45 0.50
N MET A 20 13.86 2.48 0.65
CA MET A 20 14.12 3.61 1.54
C MET A 20 14.28 3.14 2.99
N LEU A 21 13.41 2.26 3.48
CA LEU A 21 13.47 1.71 4.84
C LEU A 21 14.80 0.98 5.11
N LYS A 22 15.38 0.31 4.11
CA LYS A 22 16.72 -0.32 4.24
C LYS A 22 17.85 0.69 4.48
N THR A 23 17.64 1.97 4.16
CA THR A 23 18.64 3.03 4.38
C THR A 23 18.52 3.67 5.76
N LEU A 24 17.38 3.47 6.45
CA LEU A 24 17.19 3.97 7.79
C LEU A 24 18.07 3.19 8.76
N LYS A 25 18.88 3.91 9.54
CA LYS A 25 19.67 3.37 10.63
C LYS A 25 19.17 3.98 11.93
N GLY A 26 18.98 3.15 12.94
CA GLY A 26 18.68 3.64 14.28
C GLY A 26 18.31 2.56 15.27
N GLU A 27 17.87 3.03 16.42
CA GLU A 27 17.49 2.22 17.58
C GLU A 27 16.09 1.59 17.40
N PHE A 28 15.58 0.98 18.46
CA PHE A 28 14.33 0.21 18.46
C PHE A 28 13.11 0.96 17.89
N GLU A 29 12.99 2.27 18.14
CA GLU A 29 11.90 3.11 17.67
C GLU A 29 11.85 3.18 16.13
N ILE A 30 13.03 3.24 15.49
CA ILE A 30 13.13 3.27 14.02
C ILE A 30 12.68 1.93 13.43
N ASN A 31 12.92 0.81 14.12
CA ASN A 31 12.43 -0.50 13.68
C ASN A 31 10.89 -0.58 13.74
N ILE A 32 10.26 -0.04 14.80
CA ILE A 32 8.80 0.02 14.90
C ILE A 32 8.22 0.84 13.76
N ILE A 33 8.75 2.04 13.52
CA ILE A 33 8.28 2.93 12.45
C ILE A 33 8.49 2.28 11.08
N SER A 34 9.66 1.67 10.86
CA SER A 34 9.97 0.98 9.60
C SER A 34 9.01 -0.18 9.35
N PHE A 35 8.70 -0.96 10.38
CA PHE A 35 7.74 -2.05 10.27
C PHE A 35 6.34 -1.55 9.92
N GLN A 36 5.83 -0.53 10.62
CA GLN A 36 4.50 0.03 10.35
C GLN A 36 4.42 0.66 8.95
N LEU A 37 5.45 1.41 8.57
CA LEU A 37 5.50 2.06 7.26
C LEU A 37 5.54 1.01 6.13
N GLY A 38 6.39 -0.02 6.27
CA GLY A 38 6.49 -1.11 5.29
C GLY A 38 5.15 -1.83 5.10
N LYS A 39 4.46 -2.16 6.20
CA LYS A 39 3.13 -2.77 6.15
C LYS A 39 2.11 -1.87 5.44
N SER A 40 2.03 -0.60 5.83
CA SER A 40 1.06 0.36 5.25
C SER A 40 1.29 0.61 3.75
N ALA A 41 2.54 0.64 3.30
CA ALA A 41 2.87 0.80 1.89
C ALA A 41 2.45 -0.42 1.06
N SER A 42 2.69 -1.63 1.58
CA SER A 42 2.31 -2.87 0.89
C SER A 42 0.79 -3.13 0.88
N SER A 43 0.07 -2.74 1.94
CA SER A 43 -1.39 -2.93 2.01
C SER A 43 -2.15 -2.10 0.99
N SER A 44 -1.63 -0.92 0.63
CA SER A 44 -2.24 -0.05 -0.39
C SER A 44 -2.37 -0.75 -1.75
N GLY A 45 -1.35 -1.53 -2.15
CA GLY A 45 -1.40 -2.34 -3.37
C GLY A 45 -2.34 -3.54 -3.27
N ALA A 46 -2.31 -4.26 -2.14
CA ALA A 46 -3.18 -5.40 -1.90
C ALA A 46 -4.67 -5.02 -1.89
N ASN A 47 -5.03 -3.92 -1.22
CA ASN A 47 -6.40 -3.42 -1.18
C ASN A 47 -6.89 -2.98 -2.56
N TYR A 48 -5.99 -2.41 -3.38
CA TYR A 48 -6.33 -2.02 -4.75
C TYR A 48 -6.58 -3.26 -5.62
N ASP A 49 -5.76 -4.29 -5.50
CA ASP A 49 -5.95 -5.56 -6.22
C ASP A 49 -7.27 -6.23 -5.81
N GLU A 50 -7.59 -6.22 -4.52
CA GLU A 50 -8.88 -6.71 -4.00
C GLU A 50 -10.07 -5.91 -4.58
N SER A 51 -9.91 -4.59 -4.74
CA SER A 51 -10.95 -3.76 -5.37
C SER A 51 -11.22 -4.17 -6.82
N GLN A 52 -10.23 -4.68 -7.56
CA GLN A 52 -10.43 -5.13 -8.94
C GLN A 52 -11.36 -6.35 -9.02
N ALA A 53 -11.45 -7.14 -7.95
CA ALA A 53 -12.35 -8.29 -7.83
C ALA A 53 -13.75 -7.94 -7.29
N ALA A 54 -14.07 -6.65 -7.11
CA ALA A 54 -15.34 -6.21 -6.55
C ALA A 54 -16.55 -6.67 -7.39
N VAL A 55 -17.60 -7.13 -6.71
CA VAL A 55 -18.81 -7.67 -7.36
C VAL A 55 -19.80 -6.58 -7.82
N SER A 56 -19.61 -5.33 -7.40
CA SER A 56 -20.44 -4.19 -7.80
C SER A 56 -19.66 -2.88 -7.78
N ARG A 57 -20.19 -1.83 -8.41
CA ARG A 57 -19.58 -0.47 -8.38
C ARG A 57 -19.54 0.14 -6.98
N ALA A 58 -20.53 -0.16 -6.14
CA ALA A 58 -20.56 0.29 -4.76
C ALA A 58 -19.46 -0.40 -3.93
N ASP A 59 -19.32 -1.71 -4.10
CA ASP A 59 -18.27 -2.52 -3.47
C ASP A 59 -16.86 -2.08 -3.93
N PHE A 60 -16.70 -1.81 -5.22
CA PHE A 60 -15.47 -1.24 -5.78
C PHE A 60 -15.10 0.07 -5.10
N SER A 61 -16.05 1.00 -5.00
CA SER A 61 -15.82 2.32 -4.38
C SER A 61 -15.43 2.20 -2.91
N ASN A 62 -16.05 1.26 -2.18
CA ASN A 62 -15.71 0.98 -0.79
C ASN A 62 -14.29 0.41 -0.64
N LYS A 63 -13.90 -0.59 -1.46
CA LYS A 63 -12.56 -1.19 -1.43
C LYS A 63 -11.45 -0.22 -1.87
N ILE A 64 -11.74 0.66 -2.83
CA ILE A 64 -10.83 1.75 -3.21
C ILE A 64 -10.66 2.75 -2.06
N ALA A 65 -11.73 3.10 -1.34
CA ALA A 65 -11.63 3.99 -0.18
C ALA A 65 -10.71 3.39 0.91
N ILE A 66 -10.76 2.07 1.11
CA ILE A 66 -9.85 1.35 2.01
C ILE A 66 -8.40 1.36 1.50
N SER A 67 -8.19 1.33 0.17
CA SER A 67 -6.85 1.47 -0.43
C SER A 67 -6.25 2.86 -0.21
N LEU A 68 -7.09 3.88 -0.04
CA LEU A 68 -6.70 5.27 0.20
C LEU A 68 -6.49 5.58 1.69
N LEU A 69 -7.15 4.82 2.58
CA LEU A 69 -7.02 4.97 4.02
C LEU A 69 -5.78 4.24 4.52
N LEU A 70 -4.88 4.96 5.18
CA LEU A 70 -3.79 4.38 5.98
C LEU A 70 -4.36 3.78 7.26
N LEU A 71 -5.14 2.71 7.15
CA LEU A 71 -5.55 1.93 8.32
C LEU A 71 -4.33 1.17 8.85
N PRO A 72 -4.04 1.25 10.16
CA PRO A 72 -3.31 0.18 10.81
C PRO A 72 -4.15 -1.11 10.73
N CYS A 73 -3.48 -2.25 10.57
CA CYS A 73 -4.00 -3.63 10.56
C CYS A 73 -4.35 -4.22 9.18
N PHE A 74 -3.48 -5.11 8.69
CA PHE A 74 -3.39 -6.46 9.27
C PHE A 74 -2.05 -6.65 10.01
#